data_AF-A0A1Y3G748-F1
#
_entry.id   AF-A0A1Y3G748-F1
#
_cell.length_a   1.000
_cell.length_b   1.000
_cell.length_c   1.000
_cell.angle_alpha   90.00
_cell.angle_beta   90.00
_cell.angle_gamma   90.00
#
_symmetry.space_group_name_H-M   'P 1'
#
loop_
_entity.id
_entity.type
_entity.pdbx_description
1 polymer ?
#
loop_
_entity_poly.entity_id
_entity_poly.type
_entity_poly.pdbx_seq_one_letter_code
_entity_poly.pdbx_strand_id
1 'polypeptide(L)' 'MNCYTLASNLGLTLRVVADMEEGKLPSPMAREYLQAGARAIMQMWRDLEEQERAGCKALA' A
#
# COMPACT_ATOMS: atom_id res chain seq x y z
N MET A 1 9.41 -5.50 8.78
CA MET A 1 8.48 -4.37 8.54
C MET A 1 7.18 -4.57 9.33
N ASN A 2 6.48 -3.53 9.79
CA ASN A 2 5.27 -3.68 10.62
C ASN A 2 4.00 -3.89 9.76
N CYS A 3 3.34 -5.05 9.90
CA CYS A 3 2.07 -5.38 9.24
C CYS A 3 0.98 -4.29 9.42
N TYR A 4 1.06 -3.51 10.50
CA TYR A 4 0.20 -2.35 10.76
C TYR A 4 0.22 -1.30 9.64
N THR A 5 1.40 -1.02 9.07
CA THR A 5 1.55 -0.02 8.01
C THR A 5 0.90 -0.50 6.70
N LEU A 6 0.94 -1.81 6.44
CA LEU A 6 0.31 -2.41 5.26
C LEU A 6 -1.21 -2.34 5.41
N ALA A 7 -1.72 -2.76 6.56
CA ALA A 7 -3.16 -2.71 6.88
C ALA A 7 -3.69 -1.27 6.81
N SER A 8 -2.94 -0.29 7.30
CA SER A 8 -3.32 1.13 7.23
C SER A 8 -3.41 1.64 5.78
N ASN A 9 -2.44 1.32 4.92
CA ASN A 9 -2.48 1.73 3.51
C ASN A 9 -3.64 1.07 2.73
N LEU A 10 -3.95 -0.20 3.02
CA LEU A 10 -5.11 -0.88 2.46
C LEU A 10 -6.41 -0.22 2.91
N GLY A 11 -6.52 0.12 4.20
CA GLY A 11 -7.69 0.83 4.75
C GLY A 11 -7.91 2.21 4.13
N LEU A 12 -6.83 2.97 3.91
CA LEU A 12 -6.89 4.26 3.21
C LEU A 12 -7.31 4.10 1.74
N THR A 13 -6.80 3.07 1.06
CA THR A 13 -7.20 2.75 -0.33
C THR A 13 -8.69 2.44 -0.40
N LEU A 14 -9.21 1.61 0.52
CA LEU A 14 -10.64 1.29 0.60
C LEU A 14 -11.51 2.52 0.89
N ARG A 15 -11.03 3.43 1.75
CA ARG A 15 -11.73 4.70 2.04
C ARG A 15 -11.83 5.57 0.79
N VAL A 16 -10.76 5.69 0.02
CA VAL A 16 -10.74 6.46 -1.24
C VAL A 16 -11.75 5.90 -2.24
N VAL A 17 -11.84 4.58 -2.38
CA VAL A 17 -12.85 3.93 -3.24
C VAL A 17 -14.27 4.23 -2.75
N ALA A 18 -14.52 4.12 -1.44
CA ALA A 18 -15.82 4.43 -0.86
C ALA A 18 -16.22 5.91 -1.11
N ASP A 19 -15.30 6.84 -0.91
CA ASP A 19 -15.56 8.27 -1.11
C ASP A 19 -15.78 8.62 -2.60
N MET A 20 -15.18 7.86 -3.53
CA MET A 20 -15.49 7.97 -4.97
C MET A 20 -16.92 7.52 -5.28
N GLU A 21 -17.33 6.35 -4.79
CA GLU A 21 -18.66 5.78 -5.03
C GLU A 21 -19.77 6.66 -4.43
N GLU A 22 -19.49 7.31 -3.29
CA GLU A 22 -20.40 8.25 -2.64
C GLU A 22 -20.40 9.66 -3.28
N GLY A 23 -19.59 9.88 -4.33
CA GLY A 23 -19.46 11.19 -4.99
C GLY A 23 -18.81 12.28 -4.12
N LYS A 24 -18.20 11.90 -3.00
CA LYS A 24 -17.51 12.80 -2.06
C LYS A 24 -16.09 13.14 -2.52
N LEU A 25 -15.55 12.36 -3.46
CA LEU A 25 -14.19 12.51 -3.97
C LEU A 25 -14.18 12.57 -5.50
N PRO A 26 -13.72 13.68 -6.11
CA PRO A 26 -13.58 13.78 -7.56
C PRO A 26 -12.62 12.72 -8.12
N SER A 27 -12.97 12.13 -9.27
CA SER A 27 -12.19 11.05 -9.90
C SER A 27 -10.71 11.36 -10.14
N PRO A 28 -10.30 12.60 -10.53
CA PRO A 28 -8.87 12.92 -10.66
C PRO A 28 -8.11 12.81 -9.33
N MET A 29 -8.70 13.30 -8.24
CA MET A 29 -8.09 13.29 -6.91
C MET A 29 -8.02 11.86 -6.36
N ALA A 30 -9.07 11.08 -6.57
CA ALA A 30 -9.06 9.67 -6.18
C ALA A 30 -8.01 8.85 -6.93
N ARG A 31 -7.84 9.12 -8.23
CA ARG A 31 -6.79 8.48 -9.03
C ARG A 31 -5.40 8.73 -8.44
N GLU A 32 -5.11 9.97 -8.04
CA GLU A 32 -3.83 10.31 -7.41
C GLU A 32 -3.62 9.55 -6.10
N TYR A 33 -4.63 9.50 -5.23
CA TYR A 33 -4.57 8.75 -3.97
C TYR A 33 -4.39 7.25 -4.18
N LEU A 34 -5.13 6.65 -5.10
CA LEU A 34 -4.99 5.22 -5.43
C LEU A 34 -3.60 4.91 -6.01
N GLN A 35 -3.07 5.78 -6.87
CA GLN A 35 -1.72 5.61 -7.42
C GLN A 35 -0.62 5.77 -6.37
N ALA A 36 -0.79 6.67 -5.40
CA ALA A 36 0.12 6.82 -4.28
C ALA A 36 0.08 5.60 -3.35
N GLY A 37 -1.13 5.14 -2.99
CA GLY A 37 -1.32 3.93 -2.17
C GLY A 37 -0.76 2.67 -2.81
N ALA A 38 -1.00 2.47 -4.12
CA ALA A 38 -0.45 1.34 -4.87
C ALA A 38 1.08 1.34 -4.87
N ARG A 39 1.72 2.51 -5.05
CA ARG A 39 3.18 2.63 -4.99
C ARG A 39 3.73 2.30 -3.60
N ALA A 40 3.08 2.78 -2.55
CA ALA A 40 3.48 2.47 -1.17
C ALA A 40 3.39 0.96 -0.89
N ILE A 41 2.30 0.31 -1.27
CA ILE A 41 2.11 -1.14 -1.09
C ILE A 41 3.17 -1.94 -1.88
N MET A 42 3.43 -1.58 -3.15
CA MET A 42 4.44 -2.25 -3.96
C MET A 42 5.86 -2.07 -3.42
N GLN A 43 6.19 -0.89 -2.87
CA GLN A 43 7.48 -0.68 -2.22
C GLN A 43 7.58 -1.57 -0.99
N MET A 44 6.53 -1.58 -0.17
CA MET A 44 6.50 -2.41 1.04
C MET A 44 6.66 -3.89 0.73
N TRP A 45 6.06 -4.37 -0.36
CA TRP A 45 6.22 -5.74 -0.82
C TRP A 45 7.67 -6.07 -1.19
N ARG A 46 8.34 -5.20 -1.96
CA ARG A 46 9.75 -5.41 -2.34
C ARG A 46 10.68 -5.42 -1.14
N ASP A 47 10.47 -4.53 -0.19
CA ASP A 47 11.27 -4.48 1.03
C ASP A 47 11.09 -5.78 1.87
N LEU A 48 9.90 -6.40 1.84
CA LEU A 48 9.66 -7.70 2.46
C LEU A 48 10.42 -8.82 1.74
N GLU A 49 10.35 -8.87 0.40
CA GLU A 49 11.11 -9.83 -0.40
C GLU A 49 12.62 -9.69 -0.18
N GLU A 50 13.13 -8.46 -0.07
CA GLU A 50 14.54 -8.19 0.22
C GLU A 50 14.93 -8.64 1.64
N GLN A 51 14.07 -8.39 2.64
CA GLN A 51 14.26 -8.87 4.01
C GLN A 51 14.30 -10.40 4.08
N GLU A 52 13.38 -11.10 3.42
CA GLU A 52 13.39 -12.57 3.36
C GLU A 52 14.66 -13.10 2.69
N ARG A 53 15.07 -12.47 1.58
CA ARG A 53 16.30 -12.86 0.87
C ARG A 53 17.56 -12.63 1.70
N ALA A 54 17.63 -11.53 2.45
CA ALA A 54 18.74 -11.23 3.34
C ALA A 54 18.76 -12.17 4.55
N GLY A 55 17.60 -12.48 5.13
CA GLY A 55 17.46 -13.45 6.22
C GLY A 55 17.90 -14.87 5.84
N CYS A 56 17.51 -15.35 4.65
CA CYS A 56 17.96 -16.65 4.13
C CYS A 56 19.48 -16.70 3.87
N LYS A 57 20.13 -15.59 3.49
CA LYS A 57 21.59 -15.53 3.33
C LYS A 57 22.35 -15.49 4.66
N ALA A 58 21.73 -15.02 5.75
CA ALA A 58 22.37 -14.96 7.06
C ALA A 58 22.34 -16.31 7.81
N LEU A 59 21.47 -17.23 7.38
CA LEU A 59 21.28 -18.57 7.95
C LEU A 59 21.96 -19.69 7.13
N ALA A 60 22.51 -19.35 5.96
CA ALA A 60 23.24 -20.26 5.06
C ALA A 60 24.75 -20.01 5.15
#